data_AF-M0G0F9-F1
#
_entry.id   AF-M0G0F9-F1
#
_cell.length_a   1.000
_cell.length_b   1.000
_cell.length_c   1.000
_cell.angle_alpha   90.00
_cell.angle_beta   90.00
_cell.angle_gamma   90.00
#
_symmetry.space_group_name_H-M   'P 1'
#
loop_
_entity.id
_entity.type
_entity.pdbx_description
1 polymer ?
#
loop_
_entity_poly.entity_id
_entity_poly.type
_entity_poly.pdbx_seq_one_letter_code
_entity_poly.pdbx_strand_id
1 'polypeptide(L)'
;MEWFVDLGVLEKVADNPALFVRNEAYFEFRRVTELIREFETSAAVAEAIDEYRARERELAAHFDEPSPDAVAYAGVAARDDDAAERLREWRTVTRRLRELREAKLRLDSDGGHSAASPFP
;
A
#
# COMPACT_ATOMS: atom_id res chain seq x y z
N MET A 1 21.48 6.82 15.31
CA MET A 1 20.02 6.83 15.07
C MET A 1 19.53 8.19 14.58
N GLU A 2 20.07 9.31 15.09
CA GLU A 2 19.66 10.67 14.69
C GLU A 2 19.77 10.94 13.18
N TRP A 3 20.83 10.47 12.51
CA TRP A 3 20.93 10.55 11.04
C TRP A 3 19.75 9.93 10.29
N PHE A 4 19.17 8.84 10.79
CA PHE A 4 17.99 8.22 10.17
C PHE A 4 16.70 9.01 10.46
N VAL A 5 16.68 9.80 11.53
CA VAL A 5 15.60 10.76 11.79
C VAL A 5 15.70 11.93 10.83
N ASP A 6 16.90 12.44 10.59
CA ASP A 6 17.15 13.51 9.62
C ASP A 6 16.77 13.09 8.19
N LEU A 7 17.02 11.84 7.83
CA LEU A 7 16.57 11.25 6.56
C LEU A 7 15.07 10.93 6.52
N GLY A 8 14.33 11.09 7.62
CA GLY A 8 12.91 10.78 7.74
C GLY A 8 12.59 9.28 7.78
N VAL A 9 13.58 8.40 7.90
CA VAL A 9 13.43 6.94 7.94
C VAL A 9 12.93 6.46 9.31
N LEU A 10 13.39 7.12 10.37
CA LEU A 10 12.95 6.90 11.75
C LEU A 10 12.27 8.15 12.29
N GLU A 11 11.40 7.97 13.27
CA GLU A 11 10.84 9.02 14.10
C GLU A 11 11.29 8.78 15.55
N LYS A 12 11.75 9.83 16.23
CA LYS A 12 12.07 9.77 17.66
C LYS A 12 10.81 10.09 18.46
N VAL A 13 10.34 9.14 19.27
CA VAL A 13 9.06 9.25 20.01
C VAL A 13 9.24 9.43 21.51
N ALA A 14 10.44 9.21 22.04
CA ALA A 14 10.80 9.56 23.41
C ALA A 14 12.30 9.86 23.53
N ASP A 15 12.68 10.66 24.53
CA ASP A 15 14.07 11.06 24.77
C ASP A 15 14.75 10.28 25.90
N ASN A 16 14.01 9.75 26.88
CA ASN A 16 14.58 9.04 28.03
C ASN A 16 13.68 7.89 28.56
N PRO A 17 14.03 6.61 28.30
CA PRO A 17 15.04 6.19 27.35
C PRO A 17 14.67 6.66 25.92
N ALA A 18 15.68 6.87 25.07
CA ALA A 18 15.42 7.28 23.70
C ALA A 18 14.70 6.17 22.92
N LEU A 19 13.49 6.45 22.43
CA LEU A 19 12.69 5.51 21.65
C LEU A 19 12.57 6.00 20.21
N PHE A 20 12.81 5.10 19.27
CA PHE A 20 12.72 5.36 17.84
C PHE A 20 11.76 4.37 17.20
N VAL A 21 10.88 4.84 16.33
CA VAL A 21 9.96 4.02 15.54
C VAL A 21 10.23 4.21 14.06
N ARG A 22 9.87 3.23 13.24
CA ARG A 22 9.93 3.35 11.79
C ARG A 22 8.90 4.38 11.32
N ASN A 23 9.30 5.33 10.48
CA ASN A 23 8.37 6.29 9.90
C ASN A 23 7.58 5.61 8.76
N GLU A 24 6.43 5.02 9.08
CA GLU A 24 5.62 4.31 8.08
C GLU A 24 5.17 5.23 6.92
N ALA A 25 4.88 6.50 7.19
CA ALA A 25 4.46 7.46 6.17
C ALA A 25 5.56 7.68 5.11
N TYR A 26 6.84 7.75 5.51
CA TYR A 26 7.96 7.85 4.57
C TYR A 26 8.03 6.61 3.65
N PHE A 27 7.87 5.42 4.20
CA PHE A 27 7.93 4.19 3.41
C PHE A 27 6.70 3.99 2.52
N GLU A 28 5.50 4.40 2.97
CA GLU A 28 4.30 4.44 2.13
C GLU A 28 4.51 5.39 0.94
N PHE A 29 5.01 6.60 1.21
CA PHE A 29 5.36 7.57 0.17
C PHE A 29 6.34 6.95 -0.84
N ARG A 30 7.45 6.35 -0.37
CA ARG A 30 8.45 5.72 -1.26
C ARG A 30 7.83 4.61 -2.11
N ARG A 31 6.98 3.73 -1.56
CA ARG A 31 6.32 2.66 -2.32
C ARG A 31 5.45 3.20 -3.44
N VAL A 32 4.65 4.23 -3.16
CA VAL A 32 3.82 4.90 -4.17
C VAL A 32 4.67 5.60 -5.22
N THR A 33 5.75 6.28 -4.82
CA THR A 33 6.67 6.94 -5.77
C THR A 33 7.32 5.93 -6.71
N GLU A 34 7.73 4.76 -6.21
CA GLU A 34 8.28 3.70 -7.07
C GLU A 34 7.20 3.13 -8.01
N LEU A 35 5.96 2.94 -7.54
CA LEU A 35 4.84 2.55 -8.41
C LEU A 35 4.59 3.53 -9.56
N ILE A 36 4.63 4.84 -9.26
CA ILE A 36 4.48 5.88 -10.29
C ILE A 36 5.60 5.79 -11.33
N ARG A 37 6.83 5.50 -10.90
CA ARG A 37 7.98 5.31 -11.80
C ARG A 37 7.90 4.01 -12.60
N GLU A 38 7.38 2.95 -11.99
CA GLU A 38 7.25 1.62 -12.60
C GLU A 38 6.21 1.61 -13.72
N PHE A 39 5.03 2.19 -13.47
CA PHE A 39 3.90 2.13 -14.41
C PHE A 39 3.85 3.33 -15.37
N GLU A 40 4.50 4.45 -15.02
CA GLU A 40 4.63 5.71 -15.79
C GLU A 40 3.34 6.45 -16.13
N THR A 41 2.22 5.73 -16.30
CA THR A 41 0.93 6.27 -16.77
C THR A 41 -0.22 5.76 -15.91
N SER A 42 -1.24 6.62 -15.76
CA SER A 42 -2.47 6.29 -15.03
C SER A 42 -3.28 5.14 -15.66
N ALA A 43 -3.13 4.92 -16.97
CA ALA A 43 -3.75 3.81 -17.69
C ALA A 43 -3.09 2.47 -17.33
N ALA A 44 -1.76 2.39 -17.34
CA ALA A 44 -1.04 1.19 -16.93
C ALA A 44 -1.30 0.82 -15.47
N VAL A 45 -1.39 1.81 -14.56
CA VAL A 45 -1.79 1.56 -13.18
C VAL A 45 -3.23 1.02 -13.08
N ALA A 46 -4.14 1.47 -13.96
CA ALA A 46 -5.52 0.98 -13.96
C ALA A 46 -5.60 -0.51 -14.37
N GLU A 47 -4.83 -0.93 -15.37
CA GLU A 47 -4.73 -2.34 -15.77
C GLU A 47 -4.22 -3.21 -14.60
N ALA A 48 -3.16 -2.78 -13.91
CA ALA A 48 -2.67 -3.46 -12.73
C ALA A 48 -3.71 -3.52 -11.60
N ILE A 49 -4.49 -2.46 -11.38
CA ILE A 49 -5.57 -2.47 -10.40
C ILE A 49 -6.60 -3.57 -10.72
N ASP A 50 -6.94 -3.76 -12.00
CA ASP A 50 -7.92 -4.76 -12.40
C ASP A 50 -7.39 -6.20 -12.22
N GLU A 51 -6.11 -6.45 -12.52
CA GLU A 51 -5.45 -7.72 -12.23
C GLU A 51 -5.46 -8.05 -10.73
N TYR A 52 -5.03 -7.10 -9.90
CA TYR A 52 -5.01 -7.29 -8.45
C TYR A 52 -6.42 -7.42 -7.87
N ARG A 53 -7.44 -6.77 -8.45
CA ARG A 53 -8.85 -6.96 -8.06
C ARG A 53 -9.38 -8.34 -8.44
N ALA A 54 -8.95 -8.91 -9.56
CA ALA A 54 -9.26 -10.29 -9.87
C ALA A 54 -8.66 -11.22 -8.81
N ARG A 55 -7.38 -11.03 -8.48
CA ARG A 55 -6.70 -11.81 -7.45
C ARG A 55 -7.31 -11.64 -6.06
N GLU A 56 -7.70 -10.42 -5.69
CA GLU A 56 -8.37 -10.15 -4.42
C GLU A 56 -9.68 -10.92 -4.28
N ARG A 57 -10.47 -11.00 -5.37
CA ARG A 57 -11.73 -11.76 -5.39
C ARG A 57 -11.51 -13.26 -5.29
N GLU A 58 -10.49 -13.79 -5.95
CA GLU A 58 -10.12 -15.21 -5.83
C GLU A 58 -9.74 -15.57 -4.39
N LEU A 59 -8.92 -14.72 -3.75
CA LEU A 59 -8.50 -14.92 -2.36
C LEU A 59 -9.67 -14.77 -1.39
N ALA A 60 -10.52 -13.77 -1.59
CA ALA A 60 -11.71 -13.54 -0.77
C ALA A 60 -12.68 -14.72 -0.82
N ALA A 61 -12.83 -15.39 -1.97
CA ALA A 61 -13.74 -16.54 -2.11
C ALA A 61 -13.38 -17.76 -1.24
N HIS A 62 -12.17 -17.79 -0.65
CA HIS A 62 -11.77 -18.82 0.30
C HIS A 62 -12.27 -18.57 1.73
N PHE A 63 -12.83 -17.40 2.01
CA PHE A 63 -13.24 -17.00 3.34
C PHE A 63 -14.68 -16.47 3.33
N ASP A 64 -15.42 -16.72 4.40
CA ASP A 64 -16.78 -16.19 4.58
C ASP A 64 -16.79 -14.72 5.05
N GLU A 65 -15.62 -14.19 5.42
CA GLU A 65 -15.49 -12.85 5.97
C GLU A 65 -15.21 -11.81 4.88
N PRO A 66 -15.68 -10.56 5.05
CA PRO A 66 -15.63 -9.54 4.00
C PRO A 66 -14.24 -8.91 3.82
N SER A 67 -13.28 -9.19 4.71
CA SER A 67 -11.94 -8.61 4.65
C SER A 67 -10.89 -9.51 5.31
N PRO A 68 -9.61 -9.35 4.93
CA PRO A 68 -8.52 -10.11 5.55
C PRO A 68 -8.46 -9.92 7.08
N ASP A 69 -8.73 -8.72 7.57
CA ASP A 69 -8.68 -8.46 9.01
C ASP A 69 -9.85 -9.11 9.74
N ALA A 70 -11.05 -9.16 9.14
CA ALA A 70 -12.19 -9.89 9.69
C ALA A 70 -11.89 -11.40 9.82
N VAL A 71 -11.25 -12.01 8.80
CA VAL A 71 -10.77 -13.42 8.88
C VAL A 71 -9.80 -13.61 10.05
N ALA A 72 -8.85 -12.66 10.22
CA ALA A 72 -7.88 -12.74 11.28
C ALA A 72 -8.53 -12.66 12.67
N TYR A 73 -9.53 -11.78 12.84
CA TYR A 73 -10.30 -11.69 14.08
C TYR A 73 -11.12 -12.94 14.37
N ALA A 74 -11.70 -13.57 13.33
CA ALA A 74 -12.41 -14.84 13.48
C ALA A 74 -11.49 -16.04 13.81
N GLY A 75 -10.17 -15.87 13.66
CA GLY A 75 -9.18 -16.89 14.00
C GLY A 75 -9.23 -18.14 13.11
N VAL A 76 -9.85 -18.05 11.93
CA VAL A 76 -10.01 -19.17 10.98
C VAL A 76 -8.63 -19.66 10.52
N ALA A 77 -7.75 -18.72 10.16
CA ALA A 77 -6.40 -18.99 9.68
C ALA A 77 -5.43 -19.54 10.73
N ALA A 78 -5.77 -19.53 12.02
CA ALA A 78 -4.88 -20.05 13.06
C ALA A 78 -4.87 -21.59 13.15
N ARG A 79 -5.78 -22.25 12.43
CA ARG A 79 -6.03 -23.70 12.51
C ARG A 79 -5.60 -24.46 11.25
N ASP A 80 -5.20 -23.74 10.21
CA ASP A 80 -4.90 -24.27 8.88
C ASP A 80 -3.82 -23.41 8.22
N ASP A 81 -2.66 -24.02 7.94
CA ASP A 81 -1.50 -23.35 7.34
C ASP A 81 -1.80 -22.82 5.93
N ASP A 82 -2.63 -23.55 5.19
CA ASP A 82 -3.07 -23.22 3.83
C ASP A 82 -3.99 -21.99 3.84
N ALA A 83 -4.87 -21.90 4.85
CA ALA A 83 -5.69 -20.72 5.10
C ALA A 83 -4.83 -19.54 5.59
N ALA A 84 -3.81 -19.81 6.40
CA ALA A 84 -2.88 -18.79 6.86
C ALA A 84 -2.08 -18.16 5.71
N GLU A 85 -1.63 -18.96 4.75
CA GLU A 85 -0.94 -18.46 3.56
C GLU A 85 -1.84 -17.59 2.70
N ARG A 86 -3.05 -18.07 2.38
CA ARG A 86 -4.05 -17.31 1.62
C ARG A 86 -4.39 -15.99 2.30
N LEU A 87 -4.50 -15.97 3.63
CA LEU A 87 -4.75 -14.74 4.37
C LEU A 87 -3.58 -13.75 4.27
N ARG A 88 -2.32 -14.23 4.35
CA ARG A 88 -1.14 -13.38 4.17
C ARG A 88 -1.07 -12.80 2.76
N GLU A 89 -1.40 -13.60 1.76
CA GLU A 89 -1.46 -13.14 0.38
C GLU A 89 -2.58 -12.11 0.20
N TRP A 90 -3.77 -12.37 0.73
CA TRP A 90 -4.92 -11.46 0.62
C TRP A 90 -4.60 -10.10 1.22
N ARG A 91 -3.98 -10.05 2.41
CA ARG A 91 -3.47 -8.80 3.01
C ARG A 91 -2.48 -8.07 2.11
N THR A 92 -1.59 -8.82 1.46
CA THR A 92 -0.58 -8.25 0.56
C THR A 92 -1.23 -7.62 -0.68
N VAL A 93 -2.20 -8.32 -1.28
CA VAL A 93 -2.97 -7.85 -2.44
C VAL A 93 -3.80 -6.62 -2.08
N THR A 94 -4.53 -6.64 -0.96
CA THR A 94 -5.33 -5.49 -0.51
C THR A 94 -4.45 -4.26 -0.24
N ARG A 95 -3.27 -4.44 0.37
CA ARG A 95 -2.31 -3.33 0.55
C ARG A 95 -1.81 -2.80 -0.79
N ARG A 96 -1.40 -3.68 -1.72
CA ARG A 96 -0.91 -3.27 -3.04
C ARG A 96 -1.98 -2.53 -3.84
N LEU A 97 -3.25 -2.94 -3.75
CA LEU A 97 -4.38 -2.23 -4.35
C LEU A 97 -4.54 -0.80 -3.81
N ARG A 98 -4.37 -0.59 -2.50
CA ARG A 98 -4.39 0.76 -1.90
C ARG A 98 -3.25 1.63 -2.46
N GLU A 99 -2.05 1.08 -2.54
CA GLU A 99 -0.86 1.78 -3.08
C GLU A 99 -1.03 2.12 -4.56
N LEU A 100 -1.56 1.20 -5.38
CA LEU A 100 -1.85 1.44 -6.80
C LEU A 100 -2.92 2.51 -7.00
N ARG A 101 -3.99 2.52 -6.18
CA ARG A 101 -5.04 3.56 -6.26
C ARG A 101 -4.47 4.95 -5.93
N GLU A 102 -3.60 5.03 -4.93
CA GLU A 102 -2.90 6.28 -4.58
C GLU A 102 -1.96 6.73 -5.72
N ALA A 103 -1.20 5.79 -6.30
CA ALA A 103 -0.33 6.09 -7.45
C ALA A 103 -1.14 6.63 -8.64
N LYS A 104 -2.28 6.00 -8.95
CA LYS A 104 -3.20 6.44 -9.99
C LYS A 104 -3.71 7.86 -9.76
N LEU A 105 -4.18 8.15 -8.53
CA LEU A 105 -4.68 9.47 -8.17
C LEU A 105 -3.63 10.57 -8.36
N ARG A 106 -2.37 10.29 -7.99
CA ARG A 106 -1.26 11.23 -8.18
C ARG A 106 -0.93 11.45 -9.64
N LEU A 107 -0.87 10.39 -10.45
CA LEU A 107 -0.65 10.48 -11.90
C LEU A 107 -1.77 11.27 -12.61
N ASP A 108 -3.03 11.05 -12.24
CA ASP A 108 -4.17 11.80 -12.76
C ASP A 108 -4.09 13.30 -12.40
N SER A 109 -3.61 13.60 -11.19
CA SER A 109 -3.43 14.98 -10.71
C SER A 109 -2.27 15.71 -11.41
N ASP A 110 -1.17 15.00 -11.69
CA ASP A 110 0.01 15.54 -12.35
C ASP A 110 -0.23 15.79 -13.86
N GLY A 111 -0.96 14.88 -14.51
CA GLY A 111 -1.45 15.06 -15.88
C GLY A 111 -2.42 16.25 -16.02
N GLY A 112 -3.18 16.55 -14.96
CA GLY A 112 -4.03 17.74 -14.87
C GLY A 112 -3.25 19.05 -14.68
N HIS A 113 -2.09 19.02 -14.00
CA HIS A 113 -1.23 20.19 -13.81
C HIS A 113 -0.47 20.60 -15.08
N SER A 114 -0.18 19.66 -15.99
CA SER A 114 0.45 19.96 -17.29
C SER A 114 -0.49 20.68 -18.27
N ALA A 115 -1.81 20.58 -18.08
CA ALA A 115 -2.81 21.25 -18.93
C ALA A 115 -3.16 22.69 -18.47
N ALA A 116 -2.64 23.16 -17.34
CA ALA A 116 -2.93 24.47 -16.79
C ALA A 116 -1.67 25.36 -16.73
N SER A 117 -1.27 25.88 -17.88
CA SER A 117 -0.60 27.19 -17.97
C SER A 117 -0.84 27.82 -19.34
N PRO A 118 -1.44 29.01 -19.35
CA PRO A 118 -0.79 30.12 -20.05
C PRO A 118 -0.57 31.28 -19.07
N PHE A 119 0.68 31.69 -18.96
CA PHE A 119 1.14 32.95 -18.36
C PHE A 119 0.34 34.16 -18.88
N PRO A 120 0.34 35.25 -18.11
CA PRO A 120 1.27 36.35 -18.44
C PRO A 120 2.36 36.57 -17.39
#